data_AF-A0A1I8IV73-F1
#
_entry.id   AF-A0A1I8IV73-F1
#
_cell.length_a   1.000
_cell.length_b   1.000
_cell.length_c   1.000
_cell.angle_alpha   90.00
_cell.angle_beta   90.00
_cell.angle_gamma   90.00
#
_symmetry.space_group_name_H-M   'P 1'
#
loop_
_entity.id
_entity.type
_entity.pdbx_description
1 polymer ?
#
loop_
_entity_poly.entity_id
_entity_poly.type
_entity_poly.pdbx_seq_one_letter_code
_entity_poly.pdbx_strand_id
1 'polypeptide(L)'
;PDLMEQMVMSVLQGLLGKLGLLSLVYSAVLTLGVDQVRQQVADEEESLVDPRSGNGSQALLNLLIAGVATPHFFDGMRNVDGLVMQGIASQPSIGFLTLLESLRYCEVGWHLKNPRYPVWIVGSETHLTVLFSNEAGLIQGDGKCQEVERVFHQLDASSAGFIPADKLDELIKSARLDLPEGCQNLSELKTRLDPEGLQIILRDSFIRLFFPNACNDYPSKFALFHLNNLARGATAKVAYVRGDANMQQEIADCSVGHCDLMRVLQTKWPTLTVKWEGDRLPSIN
;
A
#
# COMPACT_ATOMS: atom_id res chain seq x y z
N PRO A 1 13.84 28.25 9.47
CA PRO A 1 12.39 28.06 9.24
C PRO A 1 12.13 28.00 7.73
N ASP A 2 12.11 26.77 7.22
CA ASP A 2 11.99 26.40 5.81
C ASP A 2 10.67 26.91 5.21
N LEU A 3 10.66 27.18 3.90
CA LEU A 3 9.48 27.61 3.14
C LEU A 3 8.21 26.82 3.49
N MET A 4 8.35 25.51 3.76
CA MET A 4 7.26 24.64 4.20
C MET A 4 6.63 25.09 5.53
N GLU A 5 7.44 25.43 6.53
CA GLU A 5 6.95 25.92 7.82
C GLU A 5 6.18 27.24 7.63
N GLN A 6 6.69 28.14 6.80
CA GLN A 6 6.02 29.41 6.50
C GLN A 6 4.68 29.18 5.79
N MET A 7 4.66 28.28 4.79
CA MET A 7 3.43 27.91 4.08
C MET A 7 2.41 27.29 5.03
N VAL A 8 2.81 26.32 5.85
CA VAL A 8 1.93 25.67 6.83
C VAL A 8 1.38 26.69 7.82
N MET A 9 2.24 27.54 8.40
CA MET A 9 1.81 28.56 9.37
C MET A 9 0.87 29.60 8.74
N SER A 10 1.03 29.91 7.44
CA SER A 10 0.17 30.85 6.73
C SER A 10 -1.28 30.35 6.58
N VAL A 11 -1.49 29.04 6.48
CA VAL A 11 -2.82 28.43 6.35
C VAL A 11 -3.37 27.87 7.67
N LEU A 12 -2.50 27.66 8.66
CA LEU A 12 -2.84 26.99 9.92
C LEU A 12 -4.00 27.65 10.65
N GLN A 13 -4.04 28.98 10.76
CA GLN A 13 -5.15 29.67 11.41
C GLN A 13 -6.49 29.43 10.70
N GLY A 14 -6.48 29.35 9.36
CA GLY A 14 -7.67 29.01 8.57
C GLY A 14 -8.12 27.57 8.81
N LEU A 15 -7.16 26.63 8.84
CA LEU A 15 -7.43 25.20 9.10
C LEU A 15 -7.96 24.93 10.51
N LEU A 16 -7.50 25.68 11.52
CA LEU A 16 -7.98 25.59 12.90
C LEU A 16 -9.32 26.31 13.13
N GLY A 17 -9.82 27.06 12.15
CA GLY A 17 -11.12 27.72 12.21
C GLY A 17 -12.30 26.74 12.17
N LYS A 18 -13.51 27.23 12.52
CA LYS A 18 -14.74 26.42 12.65
C LYS A 18 -15.07 25.53 11.43
N LEU A 19 -14.65 25.94 10.23
CA LEU A 19 -14.86 25.21 8.96
C LEU A 19 -13.54 24.89 8.24
N GLY A 20 -12.41 24.95 8.94
CA GLY A 20 -11.09 24.82 8.32
C GLY A 20 -10.87 23.46 7.66
N LEU A 21 -11.21 22.37 8.36
CA LEU A 21 -11.17 21.01 7.79
C LEU A 21 -12.10 20.85 6.58
N LEU A 22 -13.30 21.40 6.66
CA LEU A 22 -14.25 21.35 5.55
C LEU A 22 -13.72 22.15 4.34
N SER A 23 -13.09 23.31 4.59
CA SER A 23 -12.45 24.12 3.56
C SER A 23 -11.30 23.37 2.88
N LEU A 24 -10.53 22.58 3.64
CA LEU A 24 -9.49 21.71 3.10
C LEU A 24 -10.10 20.64 2.18
N VAL A 25 -11.17 19.97 2.61
CA VAL A 25 -11.87 18.98 1.76
C VAL A 25 -12.39 19.63 0.48
N TYR A 26 -13.05 20.79 0.57
CA TYR A 26 -13.49 21.53 -0.62
C TYR A 26 -12.32 21.91 -1.52
N SER A 27 -11.18 22.32 -0.97
CA SER A 27 -10.01 22.65 -1.79
C SER A 27 -9.49 21.44 -2.58
N ALA A 28 -9.48 20.25 -1.98
CA ALA A 28 -9.09 19.01 -2.65
C ALA A 28 -10.10 18.61 -3.75
N VAL A 29 -11.40 18.65 -3.42
CA VAL A 29 -12.49 18.36 -4.37
C VAL A 29 -12.48 19.32 -5.56
N LEU A 30 -12.26 20.62 -5.32
CA LEU A 30 -12.21 21.62 -6.39
C LEU A 30 -10.93 21.53 -7.22
N THR A 31 -9.82 21.07 -6.65
CA THR A 31 -8.57 20.86 -7.38
C THR A 31 -8.67 19.70 -8.36
N LEU A 32 -9.34 18.60 -7.98
CA LEU A 32 -9.61 17.49 -8.90
C LEU A 32 -10.78 17.78 -9.84
N GLY A 33 -11.81 18.46 -9.34
CA GLY A 33 -13.06 18.76 -10.03
C GLY A 33 -14.21 17.87 -9.56
N VAL A 34 -15.37 18.48 -9.34
CA VAL A 34 -16.55 17.80 -8.78
C VAL A 34 -17.02 16.62 -9.64
N ASP A 35 -17.04 16.80 -10.97
CA ASP A 35 -17.49 15.76 -11.89
C ASP A 35 -16.53 14.57 -11.91
N GLN A 36 -15.22 14.83 -11.83
CA GLN A 36 -14.21 13.77 -11.72
C GLN A 36 -14.33 13.00 -10.41
N VAL A 37 -14.55 13.71 -9.29
CA VAL A 37 -14.79 13.08 -7.98
C VAL A 37 -16.00 12.16 -8.06
N ARG A 38 -17.14 12.63 -8.59
CA ARG A 38 -18.35 11.81 -8.73
C ARG A 38 -18.12 10.57 -9.58
N GLN A 39 -17.42 10.72 -10.70
CA GLN A 39 -17.10 9.60 -11.58
C GLN A 39 -16.20 8.56 -10.90
N GLN A 40 -15.23 9.00 -10.09
CA GLN A 40 -14.23 8.11 -9.47
C GLN A 40 -14.72 7.38 -8.23
N VAL A 41 -15.65 7.98 -7.47
CA VAL A 41 -16.31 7.30 -6.34
C VAL A 41 -17.17 6.13 -6.85
N ALA A 42 -17.68 6.22 -8.08
CA ALA A 42 -18.47 5.23 -8.81
C ALA A 42 -19.85 4.91 -8.22
N ASP A 43 -20.03 4.98 -6.89
CA ASP A 43 -21.33 4.85 -6.22
C ASP A 43 -21.90 6.24 -5.86
N GLU A 44 -23.05 6.60 -6.44
CA GLU A 44 -23.71 7.90 -6.19
C GLU A 44 -24.27 8.02 -4.77
N GLU A 45 -24.44 6.90 -4.05
CA GLU A 45 -24.88 6.91 -2.65
C GLU A 45 -23.72 7.11 -1.66
N GLU A 46 -22.46 6.90 -2.09
CA GLU A 46 -21.30 7.01 -1.22
C GLU A 46 -20.92 8.48 -0.98
N SER A 47 -20.91 8.87 0.30
CA SER A 47 -20.49 10.20 0.72
C SER A 47 -19.01 10.22 1.09
N LEU A 48 -18.26 11.24 0.64
CA LEU A 48 -16.86 11.44 1.05
C LEU A 48 -16.69 11.61 2.56
N VAL A 49 -17.71 12.13 3.23
CA VAL A 49 -17.78 12.24 4.69
C VAL A 49 -19.10 11.62 5.11
N ASP A 50 -19.05 10.60 5.96
CA ASP A 50 -20.23 9.92 6.46
C ASP A 50 -21.12 10.92 7.25
N PRO A 51 -22.40 11.07 6.89
CA PRO A 51 -23.26 12.09 7.49
C PRO A 51 -23.64 11.79 8.94
N ARG A 52 -23.44 10.56 9.43
CA ARG A 52 -23.84 10.15 10.79
C ARG A 52 -22.69 10.25 11.79
N SER A 53 -21.51 9.79 11.40
CA SER A 53 -20.31 9.70 12.22
C SER A 53 -19.33 10.86 11.96
N GLY A 54 -19.40 11.49 10.79
CA GLY A 54 -18.43 12.50 10.35
C GLY A 54 -17.10 11.90 9.90
N ASN A 55 -17.01 10.58 9.74
CA ASN A 55 -15.80 9.90 9.30
C ASN A 55 -15.55 10.13 7.80
N GLY A 56 -14.31 10.35 7.41
CA GLY A 56 -13.93 10.40 5.99
C GLY A 56 -13.96 9.01 5.36
N SER A 57 -14.45 8.90 4.13
CA SER A 57 -14.43 7.66 3.37
C SER A 57 -13.03 7.34 2.84
N GLN A 58 -12.85 6.12 2.33
CA GLN A 58 -11.60 5.74 1.67
C GLN A 58 -11.35 6.59 0.41
N ALA A 59 -12.39 6.94 -0.34
CA ALA A 59 -12.29 7.84 -1.48
C ALA A 59 -11.77 9.23 -1.08
N LEU A 60 -12.21 9.77 0.07
CA LEU A 60 -11.68 11.02 0.58
C LEU A 60 -10.20 10.88 0.98
N LEU A 61 -9.82 9.78 1.62
CA LEU A 61 -8.43 9.54 1.99
C LEU A 61 -7.52 9.46 0.76
N ASN A 62 -7.92 8.67 -0.24
CA ASN A 62 -7.20 8.53 -1.50
C ASN A 62 -7.13 9.86 -2.27
N LEU A 63 -8.17 10.69 -2.21
CA LEU A 63 -8.14 12.03 -2.80
C LEU A 63 -7.04 12.89 -2.15
N LEU A 64 -6.91 12.82 -0.83
CA LEU A 64 -5.95 13.62 -0.08
C LEU A 64 -4.50 13.14 -0.27
N ILE A 65 -4.25 11.83 -0.36
CA ILE A 65 -2.88 11.29 -0.43
C ILE A 65 -2.40 11.00 -1.86
N ALA A 66 -3.31 10.67 -2.76
CA ALA A 66 -3.01 10.22 -4.12
C ALA A 66 -3.66 11.08 -5.22
N GLY A 67 -4.49 12.06 -4.87
CA GLY A 67 -5.15 12.94 -5.84
C GLY A 67 -6.23 12.26 -6.68
N VAL A 68 -6.74 11.11 -6.22
CA VAL A 68 -7.76 10.31 -6.90
C VAL A 68 -8.84 9.91 -5.90
N ALA A 69 -10.12 10.11 -6.23
CA ALA A 69 -11.25 9.86 -5.33
C ALA A 69 -11.84 8.44 -5.47
N THR A 70 -10.98 7.44 -5.67
CA THR A 70 -11.41 6.04 -5.74
C THR A 70 -11.51 5.42 -4.34
N PRO A 71 -12.51 4.58 -4.05
CA PRO A 71 -12.58 3.84 -2.78
C PRO A 71 -11.61 2.64 -2.73
N HIS A 72 -10.91 2.33 -3.83
CA HIS A 72 -10.13 1.11 -3.95
C HIS A 72 -8.69 1.24 -3.45
N PHE A 73 -8.14 0.13 -2.96
CA PHE A 73 -6.77 0.05 -2.42
C PHE A 73 -5.74 -0.50 -3.42
N PHE A 74 -6.19 -1.13 -4.50
CA PHE A 74 -5.32 -1.80 -5.48
C PHE A 74 -4.72 -0.81 -6.50
N ASP A 75 -3.74 -1.28 -7.26
CA ASP A 75 -3.08 -0.46 -8.28
C ASP A 75 -3.79 -0.51 -9.64
N GLY A 76 -3.72 0.59 -10.38
CA GLY A 76 -4.14 0.66 -11.78
C GLY A 76 -5.63 0.38 -11.98
N MET A 77 -5.97 -0.23 -13.11
CA MET A 77 -7.36 -0.59 -13.42
C MET A 77 -7.57 -2.08 -13.21
N ARG A 78 -8.71 -2.46 -12.63
CA ARG A 78 -9.18 -3.85 -12.59
C ARG A 78 -10.47 -3.98 -13.40
N ASN A 79 -10.62 -5.08 -14.13
CA ASN A 79 -11.85 -5.42 -14.82
C ASN A 79 -12.44 -6.66 -14.17
N VAL A 80 -13.62 -6.53 -13.58
CA VAL A 80 -14.35 -7.62 -12.93
C VAL A 80 -15.68 -7.78 -13.66
N ASP A 81 -15.80 -8.84 -14.45
CA ASP A 81 -17.00 -9.16 -15.24
C ASP A 81 -17.54 -7.99 -16.10
N GLY A 82 -16.63 -7.20 -16.68
CA GLY A 82 -16.97 -6.03 -17.51
C GLY A 82 -17.07 -4.72 -16.73
N LEU A 83 -17.04 -4.76 -15.39
CA LEU A 83 -16.95 -3.58 -14.56
C LEU A 83 -15.48 -3.15 -14.42
N VAL A 84 -15.17 -1.99 -15.00
CA VAL A 84 -13.84 -1.40 -14.93
C VAL A 84 -13.76 -0.50 -13.69
N MET A 85 -12.97 -0.93 -12.71
CA MET A 85 -12.73 -0.22 -11.46
C MET A 85 -11.36 0.46 -11.48
N GLN A 86 -11.33 1.73 -11.08
CA GLN A 86 -10.09 2.50 -10.98
C GLN A 86 -9.47 2.34 -9.59
N GLY A 87 -8.20 2.00 -9.52
CA GLY A 87 -7.38 2.01 -8.32
C GLY A 87 -6.37 3.15 -8.32
N ILE A 88 -5.26 2.96 -7.62
CA ILE A 88 -4.19 3.95 -7.49
C ILE A 88 -3.26 3.87 -8.70
N ALA A 89 -3.18 4.95 -9.47
CA ALA A 89 -2.46 4.95 -10.75
C ALA A 89 -0.93 5.02 -10.63
N SER A 90 -0.41 5.61 -9.55
CA SER A 90 1.03 5.79 -9.34
C SER A 90 1.38 5.94 -7.86
N GLN A 91 2.67 5.82 -7.52
CA GLN A 91 3.18 5.97 -6.15
C GLN A 91 2.90 7.39 -5.61
N PRO A 92 2.01 7.54 -4.60
CA PRO A 92 1.72 8.81 -3.96
C PRO A 92 2.90 9.27 -3.09
N SER A 93 2.87 10.52 -2.63
CA SER A 93 3.88 11.01 -1.68
C SER A 93 3.80 10.33 -0.32
N ILE A 94 2.59 9.97 0.12
CA ILE A 94 2.30 9.32 1.41
C ILE A 94 1.53 8.03 1.12
N GLY A 95 1.93 6.95 1.76
CA GLY A 95 1.35 5.64 1.57
C GLY A 95 0.17 5.37 2.50
N PHE A 96 -0.41 4.19 2.33
CA PHE A 96 -1.48 3.71 3.20
C PHE A 96 -1.31 2.23 3.49
N LEU A 97 -1.51 1.85 4.75
CA LEU A 97 -1.57 0.46 5.21
C LEU A 97 -2.80 0.31 6.11
N THR A 98 -3.40 -0.87 6.14
CA THR A 98 -4.62 -1.08 6.95
C THR A 98 -4.67 -2.46 7.59
N LEU A 99 -5.29 -2.52 8.76
CA LEU A 99 -5.59 -3.78 9.45
C LEU A 99 -6.50 -4.69 8.60
N LEU A 100 -7.37 -4.09 7.79
CA LEU A 100 -8.31 -4.80 6.92
C LEU A 100 -7.62 -5.75 5.93
N GLU A 101 -6.41 -5.41 5.50
CA GLU A 101 -5.61 -6.29 4.64
C GLU A 101 -5.16 -7.56 5.37
N SER A 102 -4.69 -7.41 6.62
CA SER A 102 -4.30 -8.55 7.46
C SER A 102 -5.48 -9.46 7.81
N LEU A 103 -6.71 -8.90 7.75
CA LEU A 103 -7.97 -9.59 7.95
C LEU A 103 -8.56 -10.15 6.64
N ARG A 104 -7.86 -9.97 5.51
CA ARG A 104 -8.28 -10.42 4.17
C ARG A 104 -9.55 -9.75 3.65
N TYR A 105 -9.91 -8.58 4.16
CA TYR A 105 -11.04 -7.79 3.64
C TYR A 105 -10.67 -6.96 2.40
N CYS A 106 -9.38 -6.64 2.23
CA CYS A 106 -8.89 -5.95 1.04
C CYS A 106 -7.45 -6.38 0.72
N GLU A 107 -6.97 -5.97 -0.44
CA GLU A 107 -5.58 -6.09 -0.85
C GLU A 107 -5.05 -4.69 -1.15
N VAL A 108 -4.01 -4.27 -0.42
CA VAL A 108 -3.40 -2.95 -0.63
C VAL A 108 -2.33 -3.08 -1.71
N GLY A 109 -2.47 -2.27 -2.76
CA GLY A 109 -1.58 -2.26 -3.91
C GLY A 109 -0.16 -1.81 -3.59
N TRP A 110 0.75 -2.12 -4.51
CA TRP A 110 2.15 -1.75 -4.47
C TRP A 110 2.35 -0.25 -4.29
N HIS A 111 1.54 0.58 -4.95
CA HIS A 111 1.70 2.04 -4.90
C HIS A 111 1.47 2.59 -3.49
N LEU A 112 0.40 2.18 -2.82
CA LEU A 112 0.11 2.60 -1.45
C LEU A 112 1.11 2.03 -0.44
N LYS A 113 1.62 0.81 -0.68
CA LYS A 113 2.68 0.22 0.15
C LYS A 113 4.05 0.86 -0.08
N ASN A 114 4.32 1.41 -1.25
CA ASN A 114 5.59 2.02 -1.63
C ASN A 114 5.39 3.47 -2.09
N PRO A 115 5.05 4.39 -1.17
CA PRO A 115 4.99 5.82 -1.48
C PRO A 115 6.37 6.42 -1.75
N ARG A 116 6.43 7.65 -2.28
CA ARG A 116 7.70 8.36 -2.57
C ARG A 116 8.53 8.66 -1.33
N TYR A 117 7.89 8.84 -0.18
CA TYR A 117 8.54 9.04 1.11
C TYR A 117 8.11 7.95 2.07
N PRO A 118 9.00 7.45 2.95
CA PRO A 118 8.70 6.40 3.94
C PRO A 118 7.78 6.91 5.07
N VAL A 119 6.56 7.31 4.69
CA VAL A 119 5.47 7.81 5.52
C VAL A 119 4.20 7.13 5.06
N TRP A 120 3.50 6.50 5.99
CA TRP A 120 2.24 5.79 5.75
C TRP A 120 1.20 6.25 6.75
N ILE A 121 -0.01 6.46 6.25
CA ILE A 121 -1.19 6.45 7.10
C ILE A 121 -1.52 4.98 7.39
N VAL A 122 -1.77 4.68 8.67
CA VAL A 122 -2.13 3.33 9.13
C VAL A 122 -3.54 3.36 9.67
N GLY A 123 -4.46 2.66 9.00
CA GLY A 123 -5.87 2.61 9.37
C GLY A 123 -6.25 1.33 10.13
N SER A 124 -6.95 1.50 11.25
CA SER A 124 -7.82 0.47 11.84
C SER A 124 -9.24 0.61 11.29
N GLU A 125 -10.22 -0.05 11.92
CA GLU A 125 -11.64 0.10 11.55
C GLU A 125 -12.19 1.49 11.84
N THR A 126 -11.62 2.21 12.83
CA THR A 126 -12.23 3.46 13.34
C THR A 126 -11.25 4.61 13.51
N HIS A 127 -9.95 4.37 13.38
CA HIS A 127 -8.93 5.36 13.68
C HIS A 127 -7.78 5.33 12.67
N LEU A 128 -7.22 6.51 12.40
CA LEU A 128 -6.07 6.69 11.52
C LEU A 128 -4.87 7.15 12.34
N THR A 129 -3.75 6.47 12.15
CA THR A 129 -2.46 6.79 12.76
C THR A 129 -1.41 7.02 11.68
N VAL A 130 -0.23 7.50 12.05
CA VAL A 130 0.87 7.72 11.11
C VAL A 130 2.07 6.85 11.51
N LEU A 131 2.63 6.15 10.53
CA LEU A 131 3.89 5.43 10.63
C LEU A 131 4.90 6.09 9.70
N PHE A 132 6.13 6.28 10.15
CA PHE A 132 7.19 6.75 9.27
C PHE A 132 8.56 6.19 9.65
N SER A 133 9.50 6.32 8.73
CA SER A 133 10.93 6.04 8.93
C SER A 133 11.76 7.13 8.26
N ASN A 134 13.03 7.24 8.62
CA ASN A 134 14.00 8.04 7.87
C ASN A 134 14.75 7.21 6.83
N GLU A 135 14.46 5.90 6.75
CA GLU A 135 15.16 4.97 5.87
C GLU A 135 14.49 4.94 4.48
N ALA A 136 15.10 5.62 3.51
CA ALA A 136 14.59 5.70 2.15
C ALA A 136 14.63 4.34 1.42
N GLY A 137 15.53 3.42 1.81
CA GLY A 137 15.61 2.07 1.24
C GLY A 137 14.39 1.19 1.53
N LEU A 138 13.45 1.65 2.37
CA LEU A 138 12.16 1.00 2.58
C LEU A 138 11.17 1.19 1.43
N ILE A 139 11.45 2.11 0.53
CA ILE A 139 10.62 2.40 -0.64
C ILE A 139 11.24 1.75 -1.87
N GLN A 140 10.44 0.92 -2.54
CA GLN A 140 10.82 0.31 -3.80
C GLN A 140 10.03 0.97 -4.94
N GLY A 141 10.71 1.30 -6.04
CA GLY A 141 10.07 1.95 -7.19
C GLY A 141 9.12 1.03 -7.97
N ASP A 142 8.23 1.62 -8.76
CA ASP A 142 7.47 0.89 -9.78
C ASP A 142 8.37 0.55 -10.98
N GLY A 143 9.10 -0.56 -10.85
CA GLY A 143 10.03 -1.07 -11.86
C GLY A 143 9.45 -2.23 -12.67
N LYS A 144 10.29 -2.79 -13.57
CA LYS A 144 9.87 -3.88 -14.48
C LYS A 144 9.28 -5.08 -13.73
N CYS A 145 9.87 -5.47 -12.60
CA CYS A 145 9.34 -6.56 -11.78
C CYS A 145 7.88 -6.33 -11.37
N GLN A 146 7.50 -5.10 -11.02
CA GLN A 146 6.13 -4.78 -10.60
C GLN A 146 5.15 -4.67 -11.77
N GLU A 147 5.63 -4.25 -12.94
CA GLU A 147 4.86 -4.38 -14.18
C GLU A 147 4.52 -5.86 -14.45
N VAL A 148 5.51 -6.76 -14.33
CA VAL A 148 5.31 -8.21 -14.51
C VAL A 148 4.32 -8.77 -13.48
N GLU A 149 4.47 -8.41 -12.22
CA GLU A 149 3.57 -8.81 -11.14
C GLU A 149 2.12 -8.43 -11.43
N ARG A 150 1.88 -7.22 -11.94
CA ARG A 150 0.53 -6.77 -12.34
C ARG A 150 -0.03 -7.61 -13.50
N VAL A 151 0.76 -7.88 -14.52
CA VAL A 151 0.34 -8.74 -15.64
C VAL A 151 0.06 -10.16 -15.14
N PHE A 152 0.91 -10.70 -14.25
CA PHE A 152 0.70 -12.00 -13.64
C PHE A 152 -0.63 -12.05 -12.88
N HIS A 153 -0.90 -11.06 -12.04
CA HIS A 153 -2.13 -10.97 -11.25
C HIS A 153 -3.38 -10.83 -12.13
N GLN A 154 -3.30 -10.14 -13.27
CA GLN A 154 -4.41 -10.07 -14.23
C GLN A 154 -4.72 -11.43 -14.88
N LEU A 155 -3.72 -12.30 -15.01
CA LEU A 155 -3.88 -13.65 -15.57
C LEU A 155 -4.26 -14.69 -14.49
N ASP A 156 -3.99 -14.40 -13.21
CA ASP A 156 -4.41 -15.19 -12.06
C ASP A 156 -5.86 -14.86 -11.69
N ALA A 157 -6.79 -15.49 -12.41
CA ALA A 157 -8.23 -15.31 -12.23
C ALA A 157 -8.74 -15.59 -10.79
N SER A 158 -7.97 -16.36 -10.02
CA SER A 158 -8.31 -16.77 -8.65
C SER A 158 -7.58 -15.97 -7.57
N SER A 159 -6.63 -15.11 -7.94
CA SER A 159 -5.66 -14.50 -7.02
C SER A 159 -5.00 -15.52 -6.06
N ALA A 160 -4.76 -16.74 -6.56
CA ALA A 160 -4.23 -17.85 -5.77
C ALA A 160 -2.69 -17.92 -5.77
N GLY A 161 -2.01 -17.03 -6.48
CA GLY A 161 -0.55 -16.99 -6.58
C GLY A 161 0.02 -17.89 -7.69
N PHE A 162 -0.81 -18.32 -8.63
CA PHE A 162 -0.38 -19.12 -9.78
C PHE A 162 -1.25 -18.86 -11.01
N ILE A 163 -0.70 -19.15 -12.19
CA ILE A 163 -1.44 -19.13 -13.45
C ILE A 163 -1.39 -20.50 -14.12
N PRO A 164 -2.41 -20.86 -14.92
CA PRO A 164 -2.34 -22.00 -15.83
C PRO A 164 -1.14 -21.90 -16.78
N ALA A 165 -0.46 -23.01 -17.06
CA ALA A 165 0.78 -22.99 -17.84
C ALA A 165 0.60 -22.67 -19.33
N ASP A 166 -0.63 -22.69 -19.85
CA ASP A 166 -0.99 -22.18 -21.19
C ASP A 166 -1.01 -20.64 -21.26
N LYS A 167 -1.16 -19.95 -20.11
CA LYS A 167 -1.07 -18.48 -20.00
C LYS A 167 0.35 -17.94 -19.97
N LEU A 168 1.38 -18.80 -19.94
CA LEU A 168 2.78 -18.38 -19.91
C LEU A 168 3.18 -17.52 -21.12
N ASP A 169 2.74 -17.90 -22.33
CA ASP A 169 3.05 -17.13 -23.56
C ASP A 169 2.40 -15.74 -23.53
N GLU A 170 1.15 -15.67 -23.08
CA GLU A 170 0.42 -14.42 -22.89
C GLU A 170 1.11 -13.51 -21.87
N LEU A 171 1.59 -14.08 -20.74
CA LEU A 171 2.35 -13.36 -19.73
C LEU A 171 3.64 -12.76 -20.30
N ILE A 172 4.47 -13.56 -20.97
CA ILE A 172 5.76 -13.13 -21.54
C ILE A 172 5.56 -12.01 -22.57
N LYS A 173 4.56 -12.15 -23.45
CA LYS A 173 4.24 -11.14 -24.48
C LYS A 173 3.69 -9.86 -23.88
N SER A 174 2.72 -9.97 -22.98
CA SER A 174 2.06 -8.81 -22.36
C SER A 174 3.04 -8.03 -21.50
N ALA A 175 3.90 -8.73 -20.77
CA ALA A 175 4.97 -8.14 -19.97
C ALA A 175 6.22 -7.73 -20.79
N ARG A 176 6.28 -8.06 -22.09
CA ARG A 176 7.42 -7.77 -22.97
C ARG A 176 8.76 -8.25 -22.39
N LEU A 177 8.80 -9.53 -22.00
CA LEU A 177 9.98 -10.15 -21.41
C LEU A 177 10.78 -10.93 -22.45
N ASP A 178 12.10 -10.81 -22.38
CA ASP A 178 13.02 -11.71 -23.06
C ASP A 178 13.13 -13.02 -22.28
N LEU A 179 13.44 -14.12 -22.98
CA LEU A 179 13.65 -15.40 -22.30
C LEU A 179 14.87 -15.31 -21.36
N PRO A 180 14.78 -15.90 -20.15
CA PRO A 180 15.88 -15.87 -19.20
C PRO A 180 17.06 -16.72 -19.71
N GLU A 181 18.25 -16.44 -19.21
CA GLU A 181 19.46 -17.18 -19.58
C GLU A 181 19.25 -18.70 -19.44
N GLY A 182 19.73 -19.44 -20.44
CA GLY A 182 19.60 -20.90 -20.51
C GLY A 182 18.27 -21.41 -21.11
N CYS A 183 17.33 -20.54 -21.50
CA CYS A 183 16.12 -20.92 -22.24
C CYS A 183 16.19 -20.41 -23.69
N GLN A 184 16.11 -21.31 -24.66
CA GLN A 184 16.07 -20.95 -26.09
C GLN A 184 14.65 -20.77 -26.62
N ASN A 185 13.66 -21.36 -25.93
CA ASN A 185 12.26 -21.36 -26.34
C ASN A 185 11.33 -21.44 -25.11
N LEU A 186 10.03 -21.22 -25.33
CA LEU A 186 9.02 -21.27 -24.28
C LEU A 186 8.81 -22.67 -23.68
N SER A 187 9.07 -23.75 -24.42
CA SER A 187 8.96 -25.11 -23.90
C SER A 187 10.00 -25.40 -22.82
N GLU A 188 11.24 -24.96 -23.02
CA GLU A 188 12.29 -25.08 -22.00
C GLU A 188 11.97 -24.25 -20.76
N LEU A 189 11.48 -23.02 -20.96
CA LEU A 189 11.04 -22.16 -19.86
C LEU A 189 9.90 -22.81 -19.06
N LYS A 190 8.90 -23.38 -19.74
CA LYS A 190 7.78 -24.09 -19.11
C LYS A 190 8.28 -25.28 -18.29
N THR A 191 9.15 -26.12 -18.86
CA THR A 191 9.74 -27.26 -18.13
C THR A 191 10.53 -26.80 -16.90
N ARG A 192 11.18 -25.64 -16.96
CA ARG A 192 11.95 -25.09 -15.84
C ARG A 192 11.06 -24.53 -14.71
N LEU A 193 9.91 -23.96 -15.06
CA LEU A 193 8.94 -23.40 -14.12
C LEU A 193 7.96 -24.44 -13.56
N ASP A 194 7.70 -25.51 -14.32
CA ASP A 194 6.81 -26.62 -13.98
C ASP A 194 7.51 -27.97 -14.25
N PRO A 195 8.56 -28.31 -13.48
CA PRO A 195 9.32 -29.54 -13.68
C PRO A 195 8.51 -30.81 -13.40
N GLU A 196 7.45 -30.70 -12.60
CA GLU A 196 6.56 -31.80 -12.23
C GLU A 196 5.39 -31.98 -13.22
N GLY A 197 5.22 -31.05 -14.16
CA GLY A 197 4.19 -31.12 -15.19
C GLY A 197 2.76 -30.89 -14.67
N LEU A 198 2.61 -30.17 -13.56
CA LEU A 198 1.35 -29.86 -12.90
C LEU A 198 0.43 -28.92 -13.72
N GLN A 199 0.94 -28.38 -14.84
CA GLN A 199 0.28 -27.40 -15.70
C GLN A 199 -0.05 -26.07 -15.01
N ILE A 200 0.74 -25.72 -13.99
CA ILE A 200 0.65 -24.43 -13.29
C ILE A 200 2.02 -23.77 -13.21
N ILE A 201 2.03 -22.44 -13.24
CA ILE A 201 3.23 -21.62 -13.05
C ILE A 201 3.04 -20.85 -11.75
N LEU A 202 3.88 -21.13 -10.77
CA LEU A 202 3.86 -20.42 -9.49
C LEU A 202 4.46 -19.03 -9.66
N ARG A 203 3.80 -18.02 -9.09
CA ARG A 203 4.25 -16.63 -9.08
C ARG A 203 5.69 -16.50 -8.58
N ASP A 204 5.97 -17.05 -7.41
CA ASP A 204 7.28 -16.89 -6.77
C ASP A 204 8.40 -17.56 -7.57
N SER A 205 8.12 -18.70 -8.19
CA SER A 205 9.06 -19.37 -9.10
C SER A 205 9.32 -18.53 -10.34
N PHE A 206 8.28 -17.93 -10.92
CA PHE A 206 8.41 -17.05 -12.08
C PHE A 206 9.23 -15.80 -11.77
N ILE A 207 8.88 -15.07 -10.70
CA ILE A 207 9.54 -13.82 -10.33
C ILE A 207 11.00 -14.05 -9.97
N ARG A 208 11.31 -15.09 -9.19
CA ARG A 208 12.70 -15.45 -8.85
C ARG A 208 13.55 -15.74 -10.10
N LEU A 209 12.92 -16.30 -11.13
CA LEU A 209 13.61 -16.69 -12.35
C LEU A 209 13.99 -15.50 -13.23
N PHE A 210 13.09 -14.53 -13.38
CA PHE A 210 13.28 -13.34 -14.21
C PHE A 210 13.95 -12.18 -13.46
N PHE A 211 13.74 -12.12 -12.14
CA PHE A 211 14.19 -11.03 -11.29
C PHE A 211 14.84 -11.56 -10.01
N PRO A 212 15.96 -12.30 -10.10
CA PRO A 212 16.61 -12.90 -8.94
C PRO A 212 17.02 -11.87 -7.87
N ASN A 213 17.31 -10.63 -8.29
CA ASN A 213 17.69 -9.53 -7.40
C ASN A 213 16.52 -8.64 -6.98
N ALA A 214 15.29 -8.87 -7.46
CA ALA A 214 14.14 -8.07 -7.03
C ALA A 214 13.57 -8.51 -5.67
N CYS A 215 13.98 -9.68 -5.16
CA CYS A 215 13.57 -10.17 -3.85
C CYS A 215 14.29 -9.40 -2.73
N ASN A 216 13.57 -8.47 -2.10
CA ASN A 216 13.82 -7.95 -0.76
C ASN A 216 15.17 -7.26 -0.52
N ASP A 217 15.49 -6.23 -1.31
CA ASP A 217 16.53 -5.23 -0.99
C ASP A 217 16.12 -4.28 0.17
N TYR A 218 15.28 -4.75 1.09
CA TYR A 218 14.96 -3.97 2.27
C TYR A 218 16.16 -3.97 3.22
N PRO A 219 16.44 -2.84 3.88
CA PRO A 219 17.45 -2.80 4.94
C PRO A 219 17.07 -3.79 6.04
N SER A 220 18.05 -4.58 6.48
CA SER A 220 17.82 -5.61 7.49
C SER A 220 17.43 -5.05 8.86
N LYS A 221 17.84 -3.81 9.15
CA LYS A 221 17.49 -3.09 10.37
C LYS A 221 17.21 -1.62 10.07
N PHE A 222 16.17 -1.08 10.68
CA PHE A 222 15.78 0.32 10.51
C PHE A 222 14.95 0.81 11.71
N ALA A 223 14.80 2.12 11.85
CA ALA A 223 13.93 2.70 12.87
C ALA A 223 12.54 2.98 12.29
N LEU A 224 11.50 2.67 13.06
CA LEU A 224 10.12 3.05 12.80
C LEU A 224 9.64 4.02 13.87
N PHE A 225 8.76 4.92 13.49
CA PHE A 225 8.12 5.89 14.38
C PHE A 225 6.62 5.82 14.17
N HIS A 226 5.88 5.66 15.26
CA HIS A 226 4.42 5.58 15.25
C HIS A 226 3.80 6.74 16.01
N LEU A 227 2.82 7.39 15.39
CA LEU A 227 2.10 8.55 15.91
C LEU A 227 0.59 8.26 15.94
N ASN A 228 0.02 8.13 17.15
CA ASN A 228 -1.39 7.82 17.36
C ASN A 228 -2.28 9.07 17.60
N ASN A 229 -1.70 10.23 17.95
CA ASN A 229 -2.43 11.50 18.17
C ASN A 229 -3.58 11.48 19.22
N LEU A 230 -3.76 10.41 20.00
CA LEU A 230 -4.78 10.33 21.06
C LEU A 230 -4.39 11.04 22.37
N ALA A 231 -3.10 11.35 22.58
CA ALA A 231 -2.62 12.05 23.78
C ALA A 231 -2.99 13.54 23.73
N ARG A 232 -4.18 13.89 24.24
CA ARG A 232 -4.73 15.25 24.27
C ARG A 232 -4.36 15.98 25.57
N GLY A 233 -3.14 16.52 25.65
CA GLY A 233 -2.79 17.54 26.63
C GLY A 233 -2.86 18.94 26.00
N ALA A 234 -3.30 19.96 26.75
CA ALA A 234 -3.41 21.34 26.27
C ALA A 234 -2.08 21.98 25.81
N THR A 235 -0.95 21.32 26.07
CA THR A 235 0.41 21.69 25.64
C THR A 235 1.12 20.55 24.89
N ALA A 236 0.41 19.49 24.49
CA ALA A 236 1.04 18.25 24.06
C ALA A 236 1.86 18.45 22.79
N LYS A 237 3.19 18.48 22.96
CA LYS A 237 4.12 18.22 21.86
C LYS A 237 3.69 16.91 21.19
N VAL A 238 3.70 16.88 19.86
CA VAL A 238 3.46 15.66 19.07
C VAL A 238 4.36 14.57 19.61
N ALA A 239 3.77 13.50 20.15
CA ALA A 239 4.47 12.40 20.77
C ALA A 239 4.38 11.17 19.87
N TYR A 240 5.53 10.65 19.45
CA TYR A 240 5.65 9.41 18.70
C TYR A 240 6.34 8.36 19.56
N VAL A 241 6.11 7.09 19.24
CA VAL A 241 6.85 5.95 19.80
C VAL A 241 7.82 5.45 18.76
N ARG A 242 9.10 5.33 19.12
CA ARG A 242 10.11 4.74 18.25
C ARG A 242 10.14 3.23 18.45
N GLY A 243 10.36 2.49 17.37
CA GLY A 243 10.64 1.05 17.39
C GLY A 243 11.85 0.72 16.54
N ASP A 244 12.68 -0.19 17.03
CA ASP A 244 13.79 -0.76 16.26
C ASP A 244 13.29 -2.00 15.52
N ALA A 245 13.23 -1.90 14.19
CA ALA A 245 12.73 -2.90 13.28
C ALA A 245 13.87 -3.79 12.78
N ASN A 246 13.61 -5.10 12.67
CA ASN A 246 14.58 -6.09 12.23
C ASN A 246 13.89 -7.14 11.33
N MET A 247 14.42 -7.32 10.12
CA MET A 247 13.99 -8.31 9.15
C MET A 247 14.58 -9.68 9.50
N GLN A 248 13.72 -10.66 9.75
CA GLN A 248 14.13 -12.03 10.04
C GLN A 248 14.35 -12.82 8.74
N GLN A 249 15.12 -13.91 8.84
CA GLN A 249 15.35 -14.83 7.71
C GLN A 249 14.14 -15.71 7.40
N GLU A 250 13.31 -15.97 8.41
CA GLU A 250 12.10 -16.78 8.30
C GLU A 250 10.87 -15.95 8.67
N ILE A 251 9.71 -16.34 8.14
CA ILE A 251 8.43 -15.75 8.54
C ILE A 251 8.20 -16.16 9.99
N ALA A 252 8.22 -15.19 10.90
CA ALA A 252 7.92 -15.45 12.30
C ALA A 252 6.51 -16.06 12.41
N ASP A 253 6.37 -17.14 13.17
CA ASP A 253 5.10 -17.82 13.40
C ASP A 253 4.02 -16.81 13.83
N CYS A 254 2.96 -16.66 13.02
CA CYS A 254 1.88 -15.68 13.18
C CYS A 254 0.99 -15.92 14.42
N SER A 255 1.41 -16.78 15.35
CA SER A 255 0.58 -17.36 16.41
C SER A 255 0.90 -16.84 17.82
N VAL A 256 1.80 -15.87 17.99
CA VAL A 256 2.21 -15.38 19.32
C VAL A 256 2.08 -13.86 19.48
N GLY A 257 0.91 -13.37 19.91
CA GLY A 257 0.80 -12.15 20.74
C GLY A 257 1.24 -10.80 20.16
N HIS A 258 1.16 -10.59 18.85
CA HIS A 258 1.54 -9.32 18.23
C HIS A 258 0.37 -8.34 18.16
N CYS A 259 0.60 -7.07 18.50
CA CYS A 259 -0.43 -6.01 18.45
C CYS A 259 -0.92 -5.76 17.02
N ASP A 260 -2.11 -5.17 16.86
CA ASP A 260 -2.72 -4.92 15.54
C ASP A 260 -1.80 -4.16 14.57
N LEU A 261 -0.98 -3.24 15.08
CA LEU A 261 0.02 -2.55 14.26
C LEU A 261 0.99 -3.53 13.61
N MET A 262 1.51 -4.52 14.34
CA MET A 262 2.44 -5.50 13.78
C MET A 262 1.80 -6.33 12.67
N ARG A 263 0.52 -6.68 12.81
CA ARG A 263 -0.24 -7.38 11.76
C ARG A 263 -0.31 -6.56 10.48
N VAL A 264 -0.49 -5.24 10.61
CA VAL A 264 -0.44 -4.31 9.47
C VAL A 264 0.97 -4.26 8.86
N LEU A 265 2.01 -4.10 9.67
CA LEU A 265 3.38 -4.00 9.17
C LEU A 265 3.78 -5.25 8.39
N GLN A 266 3.31 -6.43 8.82
CA GLN A 266 3.62 -7.70 8.18
C GLN A 266 2.92 -7.90 6.83
N THR A 267 1.89 -7.10 6.48
CA THR A 267 1.34 -7.14 5.11
C THR A 267 2.26 -6.47 4.08
N LYS A 268 3.19 -5.61 4.54
CA LYS A 268 4.26 -5.03 3.72
C LYS A 268 5.59 -5.76 3.90
N TRP A 269 5.96 -6.07 5.14
CA TRP A 269 7.23 -6.72 5.49
C TRP A 269 6.96 -8.03 6.26
N PRO A 270 6.74 -9.15 5.57
CA PRO A 270 6.26 -10.40 6.19
C PRO A 270 7.17 -10.96 7.30
N THR A 271 8.49 -10.76 7.20
CA THR A 271 9.46 -11.25 8.18
C THR A 271 9.85 -10.20 9.23
N LEU A 272 9.13 -9.08 9.30
CA LEU A 272 9.48 -7.99 10.19
C LEU A 272 9.12 -8.30 11.65
N THR A 273 10.06 -7.96 12.52
CA THR A 273 9.86 -7.86 13.97
C THR A 273 10.24 -6.46 14.43
N VAL A 274 9.51 -5.90 15.40
CA VAL A 274 9.79 -4.54 15.91
C VAL A 274 9.84 -4.57 17.43
N LYS A 275 10.91 -4.00 17.98
CA LYS A 275 11.03 -3.73 19.41
C LYS A 275 10.72 -2.27 19.68
N TRP A 276 9.55 -1.99 20.24
CA TRP A 276 9.11 -0.63 20.58
C TRP A 276 9.76 -0.12 21.87
N GLU A 277 10.07 1.17 21.90
CA GLU A 277 10.54 1.87 23.09
C GLU A 277 9.38 2.12 24.08
N GLY A 278 9.65 1.97 25.38
CA GLY A 278 8.68 2.20 26.45
C GLY A 278 7.89 0.95 26.87
N ASP A 279 7.09 1.09 27.92
CA ASP A 279 6.38 -0.03 28.57
C ASP A 279 5.07 -0.40 27.88
N ARG A 280 4.59 0.42 26.93
CA ARG A 280 3.31 0.23 26.24
C ARG A 280 3.54 0.07 24.74
N LEU A 281 2.98 -1.00 24.18
CA LEU A 281 2.95 -1.20 22.73
C LEU A 281 2.11 -0.10 22.05
N PRO A 282 2.51 0.36 20.86
CA PRO A 282 1.70 1.28 20.08
C PRO A 282 0.35 0.66 19.69
N SER A 283 -0.69 1.47 19.78
CA SER A 283 -2.06 1.13 19.40
C SER A 283 -2.43 1.84 18.11
N ILE A 284 -3.17 1.17 17.22
CA ILE A 284 -3.85 1.78 16.08
C ILE A 284 -5.35 1.99 16.33
N ASN A 285 -5.79 1.68 17.54
CA ASN A 285 -7.12 1.91 18.08
C ASN A 285 -7.08 3.00 19.16
#